data_AF-A0A349U330-F1
#
_entry.id   AF-A0A349U330-F1
#
_cell.length_a   1.000
_cell.length_b   1.000
_cell.length_c   1.000
_cell.angle_alpha   90.00
_cell.angle_beta   90.00
_cell.angle_gamma   90.00
#
_symmetry.space_group_name_H-M   'P 1'
#
loop_
_entity.id
_entity.type
_entity.pdbx_description
1 polymer ?
#
loop_
_entity_poly.entity_id
_entity_poly.type
_entity_poly.pdbx_seq_one_letter_code
_entity_poly.pdbx_strand_id
1 'polypeptide(L)'
;MKKETIKISGMSCAACAARIEKKLNSLDGIRKASVNLTTEKANIAYQPGRVKVEEMISAIQTLGYSAENIGEIDNGRQIEQKELEIKVLRLLLLFSPA
;
A
#
# COMPACT_ATOMS: atom_id res chain seq x y z
N MET A 1 1.29 10.06 12.77
CA MET A 1 1.57 9.62 11.38
C MET A 1 0.24 9.46 10.68
N LYS A 2 0.14 9.91 9.42
CA LYS A 2 -1.08 9.79 8.63
C LYS A 2 -0.93 8.73 7.55
N LYS A 3 -2.04 8.17 7.11
CA LYS A 3 -2.09 7.26 5.97
C LYS A 3 -2.82 7.97 4.83
N GLU A 4 -2.35 7.79 3.61
CA GLU A 4 -3.03 8.28 2.42
C GLU A 4 -3.13 7.15 1.40
N THR A 5 -4.22 7.13 0.63
CA THR A 5 -4.33 6.30 -0.56
C THR A 5 -4.34 7.17 -1.81
N ILE A 6 -3.42 6.88 -2.72
CA ILE A 6 -3.31 7.55 -4.02
C ILE A 6 -3.66 6.53 -5.10
N LYS A 7 -4.63 6.85 -5.96
CA LYS A 7 -4.93 6.08 -7.16
C LYS A 7 -3.90 6.43 -8.23
N ILE A 8 -3.37 5.42 -8.91
CA ILE A 8 -2.35 5.59 -9.95
C ILE A 8 -2.87 4.97 -11.24
N SER A 9 -2.88 5.74 -12.32
CA SER A 9 -3.26 5.26 -13.65
C SER A 9 -2.03 5.13 -14.55
N GLY A 10 -2.07 4.14 -15.45
CA GLY A 10 -1.00 3.91 -16.44
C GLY A 10 0.09 2.94 -15.99
N MET A 11 -0.09 2.22 -14.88
CA MET A 11 0.79 1.12 -14.50
C MET A 11 0.47 -0.14 -15.32
N SER A 12 1.38 -0.57 -16.18
CA SER A 12 1.19 -1.74 -17.05
C SER A 12 1.93 -3.00 -16.60
N CYS A 13 2.82 -2.90 -15.59
CA CYS A 13 3.67 -4.01 -15.16
C CYS A 13 4.04 -3.91 -13.67
N ALA A 14 4.30 -5.04 -13.03
CA ALA A 14 4.79 -5.13 -11.64
C ALA A 14 6.08 -4.32 -11.42
N ALA A 15 6.95 -4.24 -12.43
CA ALA A 15 8.16 -3.41 -12.37
C ALA A 15 7.85 -1.90 -12.26
N CYS A 16 6.75 -1.43 -12.88
CA CYS A 16 6.31 -0.04 -12.76
C CYS A 16 5.87 0.27 -11.33
N ALA A 17 5.07 -0.62 -10.74
CA ALA A 17 4.64 -0.50 -9.35
C ALA A 17 5.83 -0.45 -8.38
N ALA A 18 6.81 -1.35 -8.54
CA ALA A 18 8.02 -1.38 -7.72
C ALA A 18 8.86 -0.09 -7.85
N ARG A 19 8.95 0.48 -9.06
CA ARG A 19 9.67 1.73 -9.30
C ARG A 19 9.01 2.91 -8.58
N ILE A 20 7.68 2.99 -8.64
CA ILE A 20 6.91 4.02 -7.93
C ILE A 20 7.06 3.84 -6.41
N GLU A 21 6.93 2.61 -5.90
CA GLU A 21 7.09 2.30 -4.48
C GLU A 21 8.48 2.74 -3.97
N LYS A 22 9.54 2.44 -4.72
CA LYS A 22 10.91 2.84 -4.36
C LYS A 22 11.07 4.37 -4.37
N LYS A 23 10.48 5.06 -5.34
CA LYS A 23 10.53 6.53 -5.40
C LYS A 23 9.81 7.17 -4.23
N LEU A 24 8.62 6.69 -3.86
CA LEU A 24 7.88 7.19 -2.71
C LEU A 24 8.64 6.93 -1.40
N ASN A 25 9.13 5.71 -1.17
CA ASN A 25 9.91 5.41 0.05
C ASN A 25 11.23 6.20 0.14
N SER A 26 11.71 6.83 -0.93
CA SER A 26 12.89 7.70 -0.91
C SER A 26 12.61 9.15 -0.48
N LEU A 27 11.34 9.55 -0.38
CA LEU A 27 10.96 10.90 0.06
C LEU A 27 11.11 11.01 1.58
N ASP A 28 11.74 12.10 2.03
CA ASP A 28 11.85 12.38 3.48
C ASP A 28 10.47 12.65 4.08
N GLY A 29 10.19 12.03 5.23
CA GLY A 29 8.88 12.06 5.87
C GLY A 29 7.94 10.92 5.47
N ILE A 30 8.30 10.06 4.51
CA ILE A 30 7.59 8.80 4.23
C ILE A 30 8.20 7.69 5.08
N ARG A 31 7.36 7.00 5.86
CA ARG A 31 7.79 5.83 6.65
C ARG A 31 7.62 4.54 5.88
N LYS A 32 6.53 4.42 5.12
CA LYS A 32 6.24 3.24 4.32
C LYS A 32 5.30 3.61 3.19
N ALA A 33 5.69 3.35 1.96
CA ALA A 33 4.80 3.33 0.81
C ALA A 33 4.71 1.91 0.28
N SER A 34 3.51 1.48 -0.12
CA SER A 34 3.28 0.21 -0.79
C SER A 34 2.33 0.40 -1.96
N VAL A 35 2.67 -0.17 -3.11
CA VAL A 35 1.87 -0.04 -4.34
C VAL A 35 1.26 -1.39 -4.70
N ASN A 36 -0.05 -1.40 -4.95
CA ASN A 36 -0.77 -2.57 -5.41
C ASN A 36 -1.16 -2.38 -6.87
N LEU A 37 -0.60 -3.19 -7.75
CA LEU A 37 -0.88 -3.15 -9.19
C LEU A 37 -2.33 -3.56 -9.49
N THR A 38 -2.86 -4.59 -8.83
CA THR A 38 -4.21 -5.11 -9.07
C THR A 38 -5.28 -4.09 -8.73
N THR A 39 -5.08 -3.30 -7.66
CA THR A 39 -6.04 -2.28 -7.23
C THR A 39 -5.71 -0.88 -7.72
N GLU A 40 -4.60 -0.71 -8.43
CA GLU A 40 -4.09 0.57 -8.93
C GLU A 40 -3.94 1.64 -7.83
N LYS A 41 -3.57 1.20 -6.61
CA LYS A 41 -3.53 2.05 -5.42
C LYS A 41 -2.16 2.00 -4.75
N ALA A 42 -1.68 3.17 -4.33
CA ALA A 42 -0.54 3.33 -3.43
C ALA A 42 -1.04 3.71 -2.04
N ASN A 43 -0.68 2.90 -1.04
CA ASN A 43 -0.95 3.17 0.37
C ASN A 43 0.34 3.71 1.00
N ILE A 44 0.25 4.90 1.59
CA ILE A 44 1.42 5.66 2.04
C ILE A 44 1.22 6.08 3.50
N ALA A 45 2.14 5.68 4.36
CA ALA A 45 2.24 6.14 5.74
C ALA A 45 3.32 7.23 5.83
N TYR A 46 2.92 8.46 6.18
CA TYR A 46 3.78 9.63 6.15
C TYR A 46 3.61 10.53 7.39
N GLN A 47 4.54 11.47 7.54
CA GLN A 47 4.53 12.49 8.58
C GLN A 47 3.98 13.80 8.02
N PRO A 48 2.75 14.20 8.38
CA PRO A 48 2.23 15.50 7.98
C PRO A 48 3.13 16.61 8.53
N GLY A 49 3.54 17.53 7.66
CA GLY A 49 4.50 18.61 7.98
C GLY A 49 5.92 18.39 7.45
N ARG A 50 6.34 17.14 7.16
CA ARG A 50 7.59 16.87 6.42
C ARG A 50 7.39 16.65 4.94
N VAL A 51 6.28 16.00 4.56
CA VAL A 51 5.93 15.73 3.17
C VAL A 51 4.44 15.97 2.98
N LYS A 52 4.09 16.62 1.87
CA LYS A 52 2.70 16.88 1.48
C LYS A 52 2.21 15.85 0.47
N VAL A 53 0.90 15.65 0.44
CA VAL A 53 0.26 14.76 -0.56
C VAL A 53 0.59 15.21 -1.98
N GLU A 54 0.62 16.53 -2.23
CA GLU A 54 0.98 17.10 -3.53
C GLU A 54 2.39 16.68 -3.99
N GLU A 55 3.36 16.58 -3.08
CA GLU A 55 4.72 16.14 -3.40
C GLU A 55 4.76 14.66 -3.78
N MET A 56 3.96 13.82 -3.11
CA MET A 56 3.82 12.40 -3.44
C MET A 56 3.23 12.23 -4.85
N ILE A 57 2.18 12.99 -5.17
CA ILE A 57 1.55 13.00 -6.49
C ILE A 57 2.55 13.47 -7.56
N SER A 58 3.27 14.56 -7.29
CA SER A 58 4.28 15.11 -8.21
C SER A 58 5.42 14.13 -8.47
N ALA A 59 5.85 13.39 -7.46
CA ALA A 59 6.86 12.35 -7.61
C ALA A 59 6.41 11.21 -8.55
N ILE A 60 5.12 10.84 -8.50
CA ILE A 60 4.54 9.83 -9.39
C ILE A 60 4.40 10.38 -10.82
N GLN A 61 3.96 11.63 -10.96
CA GLN A 61 3.85 12.32 -12.25
C GLN A 61 5.21 12.49 -12.95
N THR A 62 6.27 12.75 -12.18
CA THR A 62 7.65 12.85 -12.72
C THR A 62 8.13 11.53 -13.32
N LEU A 63 7.57 10.40 -12.88
CA LEU A 63 7.85 9.08 -13.46
C LEU A 63 7.03 8.79 -14.72
N GLY A 64 6.10 9.67 -15.10
CA GLY A 64 5.23 9.54 -16.27
C GLY A 64 3.88 8.86 -16.00
N TYR A 65 3.45 8.79 -14.73
CA TYR A 65 2.17 8.18 -14.36
C TYR A 65 1.18 9.22 -13.83
N SER A 66 -0.11 9.00 -14.05
CA SER A 66 -1.14 9.87 -13.46
C SER A 66 -1.43 9.42 -12.04
N ALA A 67 -1.57 10.36 -11.11
CA ALA A 67 -1.87 10.08 -9.71
C ALA A 67 -2.93 11.03 -9.16
N GLU A 68 -3.86 10.48 -8.40
CA GLU A 68 -4.97 11.22 -7.79
C GLU A 68 -5.16 10.79 -6.34
N ASN A 69 -5.33 11.75 -5.43
CA ASN A 69 -5.66 11.44 -4.04
C ASN A 69 -7.12 10.97 -3.96
N ILE A 70 -7.34 9.78 -3.39
CA ILE A 70 -8.69 9.21 -3.21
C ILE A 70 -9.07 9.04 -1.73
N GLY A 71 -8.35 9.73 -0.83
CA GLY A 71 -8.59 9.73 0.62
C GLY A 71 -8.18 8.44 1.35
N GLU A 72 -8.37 8.43 2.68
CA GLU A 72 -7.98 7.36 3.59
C GLU A 72 -8.79 6.06 3.36
N ILE A 73 -8.23 5.07 2.66
CA ILE A 73 -8.78 3.72 2.64
C ILE A 73 -7.96 2.83 3.59
N ASP A 74 -8.29 2.89 4.88
CA ASP A 74 -7.78 1.95 5.89
C ASP A 74 -8.44 0.57 5.77
N ASN A 75 -8.08 -0.18 4.73
CA ASN A 75 -8.43 -1.60 4.61
C ASN A 75 -7.35 -2.52 5.23
N GLY A 76 -6.55 -2.00 6.17
CA GLY A 76 -5.45 -2.73 6.82
C GLY A 76 -5.90 -3.81 7.81
N ARG A 77 -7.19 -3.93 8.12
CA ARG A 77 -7.68 -4.88 9.13
C ARG A 77 -7.71 -6.35 8.70
N GLN A 78 -7.54 -6.71 7.42
CA GLN A 78 -7.93 -8.05 6.97
C GLN A 78 -6.80 -9.10 6.81
N ILE A 79 -5.52 -8.73 6.66
CA ILE A 79 -4.48 -9.73 6.36
C ILE A 79 -3.84 -10.32 7.63
N GLU A 80 -3.65 -9.54 8.70
CA GLU A 80 -3.04 -10.04 9.95
C GLU A 80 -3.99 -10.93 10.78
N GLN A 81 -5.32 -10.71 10.70
CA GLN A 81 -6.29 -11.53 11.47
C GLN A 81 -6.55 -12.92 10.88
N LYS A 82 -6.35 -13.12 9.57
CA LYS A 82 -6.63 -14.42 8.93
C LYS A 82 -5.59 -15.50 9.24
N GLU A 83 -4.36 -15.11 9.59
CA GLU A 83 -3.32 -16.08 9.93
C GLU A 83 -3.65 -16.86 11.22
N LEU A 84 -4.25 -16.19 12.21
CA LEU A 84 -4.66 -16.82 13.47
C LEU A 84 -5.83 -17.80 13.26
N GLU A 85 -6.85 -17.40 12.48
CA GLU A 85 -8.00 -18.28 12.19
C GLU A 85 -7.60 -19.52 11.38
N ILE A 86 -6.72 -19.38 10.38
CA ILE A 86 -6.21 -20.53 9.61
C ILE A 86 -5.44 -21.49 10.52
N LYS A 87 -4.67 -20.97 11.49
CA LYS A 87 -3.87 -21.79 12.41
C LYS A 87 -4.74 -22.60 13.38
N VAL A 88 -5.81 -22.00 13.89
CA VAL A 88 -6.79 -22.66 14.76
C VAL A 88 -7.56 -23.73 13.99
N LEU A 89 -8.04 -23.41 12.78
CA LEU A 89 -8.79 -24.34 11.95
C LEU A 89 -7.93 -25.56 11.56
N ARG A 90 -6.65 -25.35 11.25
CA ARG A 90 -5.71 -26.44 10.92
C ARG A 90 -5.39 -27.34 12.12
N LEU A 91 -5.35 -26.78 13.33
CA LEU A 91 -5.11 -27.54 14.56
C LEU A 91 -6.29 -28.47 14.90
N LEU A 92 -7.53 -28.00 14.75
CA LEU A 92 -8.73 -28.81 15.02
C LEU A 92 -8.88 -29.99 14.06
N LEU A 93 -8.47 -29.83 12.80
CA LEU A 93 -8.48 -30.90 11.79
C LEU A 93 -7.43 -32.01 12.04
N LEU A 94 -6.42 -31.75 12.88
CA LEU A 94 -5.42 -32.76 13.27
C LEU A 94 -5.88 -33.62 14.45
N PHE A 95 -6.89 -33.17 15.20
CA PHE A 95 -7.44 -33.87 16.36
C PHE A 95 -8.80 -34.52 16.10
N SER A 96 -9.24 -34.65 14.85
CA SER A 96 -10.44 -35.45 14.55
C SER A 96 -10.13 -36.92 14.86
N PRO A 97 -10.70 -37.52 15.92
CA PRO A 97 -10.60 -38.96 16.11
C PRO A 97 -11.39 -39.61 14.96
N ALA A 98 -10.81 -40.63 14.35
CA ALA A 98 -11.55 -41.54 13.47
C ALA A 98 -12.65 -42.26 14.25
#